data_AF-X1EB53-F1
#
_entry.id   AF-X1EB53-F1
#
_cell.length_a   1.000
_cell.length_b   1.000
_cell.length_c   1.000
_cell.angle_alpha   90.00
_cell.angle_beta   90.00
_cell.angle_gamma   90.00
#
_symmetry.space_group_name_H-M   'P 1'
#
loop_
_entity.id
_entity.type
_entity.pdbx_description
1 polymer ?
#
loop_
_entity_poly.entity_id
_entity_poly.type
_entity_poly.pdbx_seq_one_letter_code
_entity_poly.pdbx_strand_id
1 'polypeptide(L)'
;MENKNSFIVNLKCTNCGKEFNADEKNGLCTSCGKVLYPRYDLEKAKETLSKQNIQNRKVYNIWRLHEIMPVKDDRFRITLGEG
;
A
#
# COMPACT_ATOMS: atom_id res chain seq x y z
N MET A 1 -3.78 -20.17 2.21
CA MET A 1 -3.17 -19.22 3.16
C MET A 1 -3.11 -17.88 2.46
N GLU A 2 -3.85 -16.90 2.96
CA GLU A 2 -3.93 -15.59 2.33
C GLU A 2 -2.64 -14.83 2.67
N ASN A 3 -1.69 -14.74 1.73
CA ASN A 3 -0.46 -13.96 1.88
C ASN A 3 -0.80 -12.47 1.77
N LYS A 4 -1.47 -11.93 2.79
CA LYS A 4 -1.82 -10.51 2.91
C LYS A 4 -0.62 -9.75 3.46
N ASN A 5 0.18 -9.21 2.55
CA ASN A 5 1.43 -8.51 2.85
C ASN A 5 1.33 -7.00 2.58
N SER A 6 0.14 -6.41 2.57
CA SER A 6 -0.06 -4.95 2.50
C SER A 6 -1.03 -4.54 3.59
N PHE A 7 -0.74 -3.42 4.24
CA PHE A 7 -1.60 -2.84 5.27
C PHE A 7 -2.44 -1.68 4.73
N ILE A 8 -2.72 -1.65 3.42
CA ILE A 8 -3.62 -0.65 2.85
C ILE A 8 -5.03 -0.82 3.43
N VAL A 9 -5.61 0.29 3.91
CA VAL A 9 -6.93 0.34 4.54
C VAL A 9 -7.96 0.88 3.54
N ASN A 10 -7.74 2.10 3.04
CA ASN A 10 -8.64 2.78 2.12
C ASN A 10 -7.88 3.87 1.33
N LEU A 11 -8.58 4.56 0.44
CA LEU A 11 -8.12 5.82 -0.12
C LEU A 11 -8.88 6.96 0.56
N LYS A 12 -8.22 8.09 0.78
CA LYS A 12 -8.81 9.28 1.39
C LYS A 12 -8.58 10.51 0.53
N CYS A 13 -9.59 11.34 0.36
CA CYS A 13 -9.44 12.60 -0.34
C CYS A 13 -8.53 13.55 0.45
N THR A 14 -7.53 14.13 -0.22
CA THR A 14 -6.59 15.08 0.39
C THR A 14 -7.24 16.40 0.82
N ASN A 15 -8.42 16.73 0.28
CA ASN A 15 -9.11 17.99 0.54
C ASN A 15 -10.30 17.85 1.50
N CYS A 16 -11.27 17.00 1.15
CA CYS A 16 -12.52 16.87 1.94
C CYS A 16 -12.52 15.68 2.91
N GLY A 17 -11.49 14.84 2.90
CA GLY A 17 -11.37 13.71 3.82
C GLY A 17 -12.31 12.53 3.56
N LYS A 18 -13.15 12.57 2.51
CA LYS A 18 -14.00 11.43 2.12
C LYS A 18 -13.17 10.17 1.84
N GLU A 19 -13.68 9.03 2.27
CA GLU A 19 -13.03 7.73 2.17
C GLU A 19 -13.61 6.90 1.03
N PHE A 20 -12.76 6.08 0.43
CA PHE A 20 -13.05 5.27 -0.75
C PHE A 20 -12.39 3.90 -0.59
N ASN A 21 -13.06 2.85 -1.08
CA ASN A 21 -12.52 1.50 -1.04
C ASN A 21 -11.26 1.38 -1.92
N ALA A 22 -10.15 0.90 -1.36
CA ALA A 22 -8.89 0.75 -2.09
C ALA A 22 -8.91 -0.41 -3.11
N ASP A 23 -9.85 -1.34 -2.98
CA ASP A 23 -9.98 -2.51 -3.88
C ASP A 23 -10.87 -2.21 -5.10
N GLU A 24 -11.38 -0.98 -5.23
CA GLU A 24 -12.18 -0.53 -6.37
C GLU A 24 -11.39 0.35 -7.34
N LYS A 25 -11.88 0.45 -8.57
CA LYS A 25 -11.32 1.39 -9.56
C LYS A 25 -11.68 2.81 -9.17
N ASN A 26 -10.70 3.53 -8.62
CA ASN A 26 -10.85 4.91 -8.20
C ASN A 26 -10.21 5.88 -9.18
N GLY A 27 -10.81 7.07 -9.30
CA GLY A 27 -10.23 8.23 -9.98
C GLY A 27 -10.07 9.39 -8.99
N LEU A 28 -10.59 10.55 -9.36
CA LEU A 28 -10.67 11.69 -8.45
C LEU A 28 -11.82 11.52 -7.46
N CYS A 29 -11.78 12.27 -6.35
CA CYS A 29 -12.86 12.30 -5.37
C CYS A 29 -14.20 12.66 -6.01
N THR A 30 -15.19 11.79 -5.86
CA THR A 30 -16.55 12.00 -6.42
C THR A 30 -17.30 13.17 -5.80
N SER A 31 -16.84 13.70 -4.66
CA SER A 31 -17.48 14.83 -3.98
C SER A 31 -16.84 16.19 -4.29
N CYS A 32 -15.54 16.26 -4.62
CA CYS A 32 -14.86 17.54 -4.81
C CYS A 32 -13.81 17.58 -5.92
N GLY A 33 -13.64 16.49 -6.69
CA GLY A 33 -12.72 16.41 -7.83
C GLY A 33 -11.23 16.49 -7.48
N LYS A 34 -10.84 16.36 -6.20
CA LYS A 34 -9.43 16.38 -5.77
C LYS A 34 -8.86 14.97 -5.61
N VAL A 35 -7.54 14.89 -5.49
CA VAL A 35 -6.77 13.64 -5.44
C VAL A 35 -7.14 12.79 -4.21
N LEU A 36 -7.14 11.48 -4.41
CA LEU A 36 -7.23 10.48 -3.35
C LEU A 36 -5.83 9.93 -3.07
N TYR A 37 -5.49 9.74 -1.80
CA TYR A 37 -4.22 9.13 -1.41
C TYR A 37 -4.45 7.90 -0.53
N PRO A 38 -3.56 6.89 -0.60
CA PRO A 38 -3.72 5.66 0.16
C PRO A 38 -3.47 5.87 1.65
N ARG A 39 -4.29 5.22 2.47
CA ARG A 39 -4.12 5.12 3.92
C ARG A 39 -3.68 3.72 4.28
N TYR A 40 -2.68 3.63 5.15
CA TYR A 40 -2.14 2.37 5.64
C TYR A 40 -2.29 2.29 7.17
N ASP A 41 -2.45 1.07 7.66
CA ASP A 41 -2.33 0.75 9.09
C ASP A 41 -0.83 0.73 9.46
N LEU A 42 -0.32 1.91 9.82
CA LEU A 42 1.10 2.09 10.13
C LEU A 42 1.51 1.41 11.45
N GLU A 43 0.56 1.19 12.34
CA GLU A 43 0.80 0.50 13.61
C GLU A 43 1.07 -0.98 13.38
N LYS A 44 0.39 -1.61 12.42
CA LYS A 44 0.76 -2.95 11.95
C LYS A 44 2.01 -2.95 11.08
N ALA A 45 2.15 -1.98 10.19
CA ALA A 45 3.30 -1.92 9.28
C ALA A 45 4.63 -1.87 10.03
N LYS A 46 4.74 -1.06 11.10
CA LYS A 46 5.99 -0.91 11.86
C LYS A 46 6.46 -2.18 12.55
N GLU A 47 5.59 -3.17 12.76
CA GLU A 47 5.97 -4.46 13.38
C GLU A 47 7.01 -5.20 12.53
N THR A 48 6.96 -5.02 11.20
CA THR A 48 7.84 -5.73 10.25
C THR A 48 8.66 -4.78 9.37
N LEU A 49 8.21 -3.54 9.16
CA LEU A 49 8.88 -2.52 8.35
C LEU A 49 9.95 -1.76 9.16
N SER A 50 11.03 -2.47 9.51
CA SER A 50 12.22 -1.88 10.14
C SER A 50 13.41 -1.87 9.18
N LYS A 51 14.37 -0.96 9.39
CA LYS A 51 15.60 -0.92 8.57
C LYS A 51 16.32 -2.28 8.55
N GLN A 52 16.43 -2.92 9.70
CA GLN A 52 17.07 -4.23 9.85
C GLN A 52 16.30 -5.31 9.07
N ASN A 53 14.98 -5.35 9.19
CA ASN A 53 14.16 -6.33 8.45
C ASN A 53 14.23 -6.09 6.95
N ILE A 54 14.21 -4.83 6.50
CA ILE A 54 14.34 -4.50 5.07
C ILE A 54 15.68 -4.98 4.52
N GLN A 55 16.78 -4.78 5.25
CA GLN A 55 18.12 -5.24 4.85
C GLN A 55 18.23 -6.77 4.76
N ASN A 56 17.48 -7.49 5.61
CA ASN A 56 17.48 -8.95 5.65
C ASN A 56 16.53 -9.62 4.65
N ARG A 57 15.73 -8.84 3.89
CA ARG A 57 14.82 -9.40 2.88
C ARG A 57 15.62 -9.91 1.68
N LYS A 58 15.21 -11.09 1.20
CA LYS A 58 15.76 -11.70 -0.03
C LYS A 58 15.32 -11.00 -1.32
N VAL A 59 14.36 -10.09 -1.22
CA VAL A 59 13.79 -9.34 -2.34
C VAL A 59 14.49 -7.99 -2.46
N TYR A 60 15.13 -7.75 -3.60
CA TYR A 60 15.90 -6.53 -3.89
C TYR A 60 15.18 -5.60 -4.88
N ASN A 61 13.87 -5.45 -4.72
CA ASN A 61 13.07 -4.50 -5.48
C ASN A 61 12.13 -3.73 -4.55
N ILE A 62 11.27 -2.87 -5.09
CA ILE A 62 10.33 -2.05 -4.30
C ILE A 62 9.39 -2.88 -3.40
N TRP A 63 9.13 -4.15 -3.73
CA TRP A 63 8.29 -5.03 -2.91
C TRP A 63 8.94 -5.43 -1.58
N ARG A 64 10.21 -5.05 -1.34
CA ARG A 64 10.82 -5.06 -0.01
C ARG A 64 10.16 -4.08 0.98
N LEU A 65 9.23 -3.24 0.52
CA LEU A 65 8.42 -2.32 1.34
C LEU A 65 6.93 -2.68 1.32
N HIS A 66 6.60 -3.96 1.09
CA HIS A 66 5.26 -4.44 0.79
C HIS A 66 4.14 -3.97 1.73
N GLU A 67 4.47 -3.76 3.00
CA GLU A 67 3.57 -3.25 4.04
C GLU A 67 2.84 -1.97 3.65
N ILE A 68 3.54 -1.09 2.92
CA ILE A 68 3.06 0.22 2.46
C ILE A 68 2.89 0.30 0.94
N MET A 69 2.77 -0.86 0.28
CA MET A 69 2.49 -0.96 -1.16
C MET A 69 1.02 -1.35 -1.39
N PRO A 70 0.41 -1.00 -2.53
CA PRO A 70 -1.03 -1.18 -2.73
C PRO A 70 -1.48 -2.63 -2.98
N VAL A 71 -0.56 -3.56 -3.24
CA VAL A 71 -0.89 -4.94 -3.64
C VAL A 71 -0.89 -5.88 -2.43
N LYS A 72 -2.09 -6.35 -2.06
CA LYS A 72 -2.34 -7.25 -0.92
C LYS A 72 -1.79 -8.66 -1.14
N ASP A 73 -2.07 -9.26 -2.30
CA ASP A 73 -1.69 -10.62 -2.66
C ASP A 73 -0.39 -10.61 -3.47
N ASP A 74 0.62 -11.33 -2.97
CA ASP A 74 1.96 -11.36 -3.54
C ASP A 74 2.01 -11.90 -4.97
N ARG A 75 1.04 -12.70 -5.40
CA ARG A 75 0.95 -13.25 -6.76
C ARG A 75 0.76 -12.17 -7.82
N PHE A 76 0.26 -10.99 -7.44
CA PHE A 76 0.06 -9.85 -8.34
C PHE A 76 1.18 -8.81 -8.27
N ARG A 77 2.29 -9.11 -7.60
CA ARG A 77 3.46 -8.23 -7.51
C ARG A 77 4.38 -8.46 -8.68
N ILE A 78 4.20 -7.63 -9.70
CA ILE A 78 5.07 -7.63 -10.89
C ILE A 78 6.26 -6.70 -10.61
N THR A 79 7.44 -7.11 -11.07
CA THR A 79 8.67 -6.32 -10.97
C THR A 79 9.40 -6.35 -12.31
N LEU A 80 10.04 -5.24 -12.63
CA LEU A 80 10.97 -5.07 -13.74
C LEU A 80 12.41 -4.83 -13.23
N GLY A 81 12.68 -5.09 -11.95
CA GLY A 81 13.98 -4.87 -11.31
C GLY A 81 14.17 -3.46 -10.72
N GLU A 82 13.08 -2.71 -10.56
CA GLU A 82 13.09 -1.41 -9.88
C GLU A 82 13.43 -1.52 -8.38
N GLY A 83 14.19 -0.55 -7.83
CA GLY A 83 14.42 -0.43 -6.37
C GLY A 83 15.88 -0.38 -5.97
#